data_AF-A0A524LK59-F1
#
_entry.id   AF-A0A524LK59-F1
#
_cell.length_a   1.000
_cell.length_b   1.000
_cell.length_c   1.000
_cell.angle_alpha   90.00
_cell.angle_beta   90.00
_cell.angle_gamma   90.00
#
_symmetry.space_group_name_H-M   'P 1'
#
loop_
_entity.id
_entity.type
_entity.pdbx_description
1 polymer ?
#
loop_
_entity_poly.entity_id
_entity_poly.type
_entity_poly.pdbx_seq_one_letter_code
_entity_poly.pdbx_strand_id
1 'polypeptide(L)'
;MSELESIARAIVSNLHQSYLFKILSEWYKQDTLQIREDLGISSYTETAEKPTELFEKVRRYILTKSFQDDEMIEFLLNIPDWVGFRVDTDLIETGEQAIRAAKKNVLALIWVLLIPRVIIGHTVLPEDFENQGVGIIVEHLLRNDDTRRILDTTIDSELDSRGFGSDFFNISEIVIGYKIADASRNDRLRALLALVIMKASDCPFDLDSVFTLDEEAIITETEAYIIIMHAQNNLSSKIKGSSSVRPFEWPLVGTTRVFNGIMSVMEVMRKCSSRMTTCSLYKTSVNDESHSWTKSEFMSFLLDEITDQYADSARTRTGKSKNEELDRFIDLLRGENLEITSRVMESNDKTGSLHEELLECKRRARIGEKPQISPARRFKVVLSTLKQSLELVHTKDVPLEEIVDQISIAFDAIHDLISKHQDALGTDLDKFTEELCFDVSFRILDLLDLGGFLSDLPWITRFIAEESTMIDISKGEINELRESQRTKRIVSAFAGSVAFLVMQARQ
;
A
#
# COMPACT_ATOMS: atom_id res chain seq x y z
N MET A 1 -20.34 20.84 30.40
CA MET A 1 -20.41 20.24 29.07
C MET A 1 -19.25 19.27 29.00
N SER A 2 -19.54 17.98 29.03
CA SER A 2 -18.50 16.96 29.01
C SER A 2 -17.75 16.99 27.68
N GLU A 3 -16.49 16.55 27.67
CA GLU A 3 -15.69 16.48 26.45
C GLU A 3 -16.35 15.58 25.39
N LEU A 4 -16.95 14.48 25.83
CA LEU A 4 -17.73 13.56 24.99
C LEU A 4 -18.95 14.21 24.33
N GLU A 5 -19.70 15.08 25.03
CA GLU A 5 -20.81 15.86 24.43
C GLU A 5 -20.31 16.79 23.31
N SER A 6 -19.09 17.35 23.45
CA SER A 6 -18.51 18.18 22.40
C SER A 6 -18.14 17.38 21.17
N ILE A 7 -17.57 16.18 21.37
CA ILE A 7 -17.20 15.27 20.28
C ILE A 7 -18.46 14.73 19.59
N ALA A 8 -19.49 14.35 20.35
CA ALA A 8 -20.78 13.91 19.80
C ALA A 8 -21.40 14.99 18.89
N ARG A 9 -21.40 16.26 19.33
CA ARG A 9 -21.86 17.38 18.51
C ARG A 9 -21.04 17.54 17.22
N ALA A 10 -19.73 17.32 17.27
CA ALA A 10 -18.85 17.38 16.11
C ALA A 10 -19.14 16.23 15.13
N ILE A 11 -19.20 14.99 15.61
CA ILE A 11 -19.58 13.79 14.84
C ILE A 11 -20.91 14.04 14.13
N VAL A 12 -21.95 14.41 14.87
CA VAL A 12 -23.30 14.64 14.34
C VAL A 12 -23.31 15.81 13.35
N SER A 13 -22.53 16.86 13.62
CA SER A 13 -22.36 17.97 12.68
C SER A 13 -21.69 17.53 11.39
N ASN A 14 -20.76 16.58 11.43
CA ASN A 14 -20.02 16.13 10.24
C ASN A 14 -20.74 15.02 9.46
N LEU A 15 -21.80 14.40 10.00
CA LEU A 15 -22.54 13.29 9.35
C LEU A 15 -23.01 13.62 7.94
N HIS A 16 -23.49 14.84 7.70
CA HIS A 16 -23.99 15.25 6.40
C HIS A 16 -22.92 15.23 5.29
N GLN A 17 -21.65 15.17 5.67
CA GLN A 17 -20.51 15.11 4.74
C GLN A 17 -20.23 13.67 4.27
N SER A 18 -20.85 12.66 4.91
CA SER A 18 -20.63 11.25 4.59
C SER A 18 -21.76 10.69 3.73
N TYR A 19 -21.42 10.04 2.61
CA TYR A 19 -22.40 9.31 1.80
C TYR A 19 -23.05 8.16 2.58
N LEU A 20 -22.31 7.55 3.52
CA LEU A 20 -22.79 6.46 4.38
C LEU A 20 -23.96 6.90 5.26
N PHE A 21 -24.05 8.19 5.60
CA PHE A 21 -25.19 8.72 6.35
C PHE A 21 -26.50 8.62 5.56
N LYS A 22 -26.47 8.87 4.25
CA LYS A 22 -27.66 8.68 3.38
C LYS A 22 -28.10 7.22 3.38
N ILE A 23 -27.14 6.31 3.23
CA ILE A 23 -27.38 4.86 3.24
C ILE A 23 -27.97 4.40 4.58
N LEU A 24 -27.39 4.82 5.70
CA LEU A 24 -27.91 4.55 7.05
C LEU A 24 -29.36 5.02 7.18
N SER A 25 -29.64 6.25 6.74
CA SER A 25 -30.97 6.85 6.83
C SER A 25 -32.02 6.11 5.99
N GLU A 26 -31.63 5.60 4.82
CA GLU A 26 -32.51 4.82 3.93
C GLU A 26 -32.87 3.47 4.58
N TRP A 27 -31.87 2.71 5.04
CA TRP A 27 -32.10 1.43 5.69
C TRP A 27 -32.82 1.57 7.03
N TYR A 28 -32.53 2.60 7.81
CA TYR A 28 -33.21 2.83 9.08
C TYR A 28 -34.72 2.95 8.90
N LYS A 29 -35.18 3.65 7.84
CA LYS A 29 -36.61 3.84 7.53
C LYS A 29 -37.31 2.59 7.00
N GLN A 30 -36.59 1.66 6.38
CA GLN A 30 -37.21 0.45 5.84
C GLN A 30 -37.64 -0.50 6.95
N ASP A 31 -38.90 -0.93 6.95
CA ASP A 31 -39.38 -1.92 7.92
C ASP A 31 -38.97 -3.36 7.52
N THR A 32 -39.20 -4.32 8.43
CA THR A 32 -38.86 -5.73 8.20
C THR A 32 -39.66 -6.35 7.05
N LEU A 33 -40.86 -5.84 6.78
CA LEU A 33 -41.75 -6.34 5.72
C LEU A 33 -41.26 -5.89 4.34
N GLN A 34 -40.84 -4.64 4.20
CA GLN A 34 -40.22 -4.10 2.99
C GLN A 34 -38.94 -4.88 2.62
N ILE A 35 -38.05 -5.12 3.59
CA ILE A 35 -36.83 -5.92 3.36
C ILE A 35 -37.17 -7.35 2.91
N ARG A 36 -38.24 -7.93 3.48
CA ARG A 36 -38.70 -9.27 3.11
C ARG A 36 -39.25 -9.31 1.68
N GLU A 37 -40.03 -8.31 1.29
CA GLU A 37 -40.58 -8.17 -0.06
C GLU A 37 -39.47 -7.97 -1.10
N ASP A 38 -38.48 -7.12 -0.80
CA ASP A 38 -37.30 -6.88 -1.63
C ASP A 38 -36.49 -8.15 -1.90
N LEU A 39 -36.44 -9.07 -0.93
CA LEU A 39 -35.80 -10.38 -1.06
C LEU A 39 -36.63 -11.39 -1.88
N GLY A 40 -37.81 -10.99 -2.38
CA GLY A 40 -38.73 -11.84 -3.12
C GLY A 40 -39.40 -12.91 -2.24
N ILE A 41 -39.38 -12.73 -0.91
CA ILE A 41 -39.98 -13.68 0.03
C ILE A 41 -41.45 -13.30 0.21
N SER A 42 -42.34 -14.10 -0.39
CA SER A 42 -43.79 -13.94 -0.28
C SER A 42 -44.25 -13.74 1.17
N SER A 43 -45.08 -12.72 1.40
CA SER A 43 -45.70 -12.40 2.70
C SER A 43 -46.72 -13.44 3.16
N TYR A 44 -47.16 -14.35 2.28
CA TYR A 44 -48.19 -15.37 2.54
C TYR A 44 -47.65 -16.80 2.72
N THR A 45 -46.33 -16.99 2.64
CA THR A 45 -45.69 -18.29 2.83
C THR A 45 -44.87 -18.27 4.12
N GLU A 46 -45.11 -19.23 5.02
CA GLU A 46 -44.11 -19.62 6.03
C GLU A 46 -42.80 -19.87 5.27
N THR A 47 -41.78 -19.07 5.57
CA THR A 47 -40.46 -19.20 4.96
C THR A 47 -39.95 -20.61 5.20
N ALA A 48 -39.76 -21.39 4.13
CA ALA A 48 -39.08 -22.68 4.21
C ALA A 48 -37.57 -22.51 4.52
N GLU A 49 -37.03 -21.30 4.36
CA GLU A 49 -35.66 -20.95 4.75
C GLU A 49 -35.52 -20.90 6.27
N LYS A 50 -34.44 -21.50 6.79
CA LYS A 50 -34.16 -21.47 8.23
C LYS A 50 -33.89 -20.02 8.68
N PRO A 51 -34.33 -19.59 9.87
CA PRO A 51 -34.11 -18.22 10.35
C PRO A 51 -32.63 -17.77 10.32
N THR A 52 -31.69 -18.69 10.52
CA THR A 52 -30.24 -18.43 10.42
C THR A 52 -29.77 -18.16 8.99
N GLU A 53 -30.31 -18.88 8.00
CA GLU A 53 -30.02 -18.64 6.58
C GLU A 53 -30.60 -17.29 6.14
N LEU A 54 -31.80 -16.96 6.65
CA LEU A 54 -32.43 -15.67 6.41
C LEU A 54 -31.63 -14.50 7.01
N PHE A 55 -31.08 -14.66 8.21
CA PHE A 55 -30.20 -13.67 8.85
C PHE A 55 -29.01 -13.32 7.95
N GLU A 56 -28.24 -14.32 7.49
CA GLU A 56 -27.09 -14.08 6.61
C GLU A 56 -27.49 -13.52 5.24
N LYS A 57 -28.61 -13.99 4.69
CA LYS A 57 -29.15 -13.49 3.42
C LYS A 57 -29.52 -12.01 3.50
N VAL A 58 -30.15 -11.57 4.58
CA VAL A 58 -30.48 -10.17 4.83
C VAL A 58 -29.22 -9.34 5.02
N ARG A 59 -28.24 -9.82 5.81
CA ARG A 59 -26.95 -9.11 5.99
C ARG A 59 -26.27 -8.85 4.65
N ARG A 60 -26.14 -9.90 3.84
CA ARG A 60 -25.55 -9.83 2.49
C ARG A 60 -26.34 -8.88 1.59
N TYR A 61 -27.66 -8.93 1.61
CA TYR A 61 -28.50 -8.06 0.81
C TYR A 61 -28.27 -6.57 1.14
N ILE A 62 -28.32 -6.20 2.42
CA ILE A 62 -28.13 -4.81 2.85
C ILE A 62 -26.71 -4.34 2.50
N LEU A 63 -25.68 -5.14 2.78
CA LEU A 63 -24.29 -4.77 2.49
C LEU A 63 -24.04 -4.59 0.97
N THR A 64 -24.51 -5.53 0.15
CA THR A 64 -24.33 -5.49 -1.32
C THR A 64 -25.06 -4.31 -1.96
N LYS A 65 -26.18 -3.86 -1.36
CA LYS A 65 -26.90 -2.67 -1.81
C LYS A 65 -26.30 -1.37 -1.30
N SER A 66 -25.55 -1.43 -0.20
CA SER A 66 -24.93 -0.27 0.46
C SER A 66 -23.55 0.06 -0.10
N PHE A 67 -22.75 -0.95 -0.44
CA PHE A 67 -21.36 -0.77 -0.84
C PHE A 67 -21.15 -1.18 -2.30
N GLN A 68 -20.21 -0.50 -2.96
CA GLN A 68 -19.80 -0.82 -4.34
C GLN A 68 -18.55 -1.70 -4.39
N ASP A 69 -17.83 -1.80 -3.26
CA ASP A 69 -16.58 -2.54 -3.14
C ASP A 69 -16.87 -3.95 -2.61
N ASP A 70 -16.70 -4.94 -3.48
CA ASP A 70 -16.91 -6.36 -3.16
C ASP A 70 -15.97 -6.85 -2.05
N GLU A 71 -14.75 -6.31 -1.96
CA GLU A 71 -13.78 -6.69 -0.93
C GLU A 71 -14.23 -6.21 0.46
N MET A 72 -14.77 -4.98 0.53
CA MET A 72 -15.39 -4.45 1.75
C MET A 72 -16.60 -5.30 2.16
N ILE A 73 -17.45 -5.71 1.21
CA ILE A 73 -18.63 -6.54 1.49
C ILE A 73 -18.20 -7.91 2.05
N GLU A 74 -17.24 -8.56 1.40
CA GLU A 74 -16.72 -9.86 1.84
C GLU A 74 -16.11 -9.76 3.24
N PHE A 75 -15.31 -8.72 3.50
CA PHE A 75 -14.73 -8.47 4.81
C PHE A 75 -15.81 -8.33 5.90
N LEU A 76 -16.81 -7.47 5.69
CA LEU A 76 -17.87 -7.20 6.68
C LEU A 76 -18.78 -8.40 6.95
N LEU A 77 -18.95 -9.27 5.95
CA LEU A 77 -19.71 -10.50 6.11
C LEU A 77 -18.97 -11.49 7.01
N ASN A 78 -17.65 -11.65 6.80
CA ASN A 78 -16.86 -12.71 7.41
C ASN A 78 -16.19 -12.32 8.74
N ILE A 79 -15.99 -11.02 9.00
CA ILE A 79 -15.27 -10.57 10.20
C ILE A 79 -15.86 -11.08 11.54
N PRO A 80 -17.18 -11.18 11.76
CA PRO A 80 -17.69 -11.70 13.04
C PRO A 80 -17.23 -13.14 13.28
N ASP A 81 -17.25 -13.97 12.22
CA ASP A 81 -16.84 -15.37 12.28
C ASP A 81 -15.34 -15.52 12.55
N TRP A 82 -14.50 -14.69 11.93
CA TRP A 82 -13.04 -14.68 12.17
C TRP A 82 -12.69 -14.38 13.62
N VAL A 83 -13.48 -13.51 14.25
CA VAL A 83 -13.30 -13.10 15.63
C VAL A 83 -13.99 -14.09 16.61
N GLY A 84 -14.69 -15.10 16.10
CA GLY A 84 -15.24 -16.23 16.86
C GLY A 84 -16.71 -16.08 17.26
N PHE A 85 -17.42 -15.07 16.74
CA PHE A 85 -18.87 -15.00 16.84
C PHE A 85 -19.51 -16.04 15.93
N ARG A 86 -20.67 -16.56 16.32
CA ARG A 86 -21.46 -17.49 15.49
C ARG A 86 -22.92 -17.10 15.55
N VAL A 87 -23.65 -17.28 14.45
CA VAL A 87 -25.09 -16.97 14.42
C VAL A 87 -25.82 -17.70 15.56
N ASP A 88 -26.61 -16.95 16.31
CA ASP A 88 -27.33 -17.47 17.46
C ASP A 88 -28.60 -18.20 17.03
N THR A 89 -28.51 -19.52 16.97
CA THR A 89 -29.62 -20.44 16.67
C THR A 89 -30.73 -20.42 17.72
N ASP A 90 -30.43 -19.98 18.94
CA ASP A 90 -31.31 -20.12 20.09
C ASP A 90 -32.12 -18.82 20.30
N LEU A 91 -31.57 -17.68 19.89
CA LEU A 91 -32.22 -16.36 19.95
C LEU A 91 -33.04 -16.01 18.69
N ILE A 92 -32.66 -16.55 17.52
CA ILE A 92 -33.31 -16.28 16.24
C ILE A 92 -34.33 -17.40 15.93
N GLU A 93 -35.51 -17.32 16.55
CA GLU A 93 -36.56 -18.33 16.40
C GLU A 93 -37.47 -18.09 15.19
N THR A 94 -37.63 -16.83 14.77
CA THR A 94 -38.55 -16.43 13.70
C THR A 94 -37.85 -15.67 12.58
N GLY A 95 -38.44 -15.71 11.38
CA GLY A 95 -37.92 -14.96 10.24
C GLY A 95 -37.94 -13.44 10.43
N GLU A 96 -38.93 -12.91 11.17
CA GLU A 96 -38.98 -11.48 11.50
C GLU A 96 -37.86 -11.07 12.46
N GLN A 97 -37.59 -11.88 13.49
CA GLN A 97 -36.45 -11.67 14.38
C GLN A 97 -35.12 -11.74 13.61
N ALA A 98 -34.98 -12.68 12.68
CA ALA A 98 -33.79 -12.80 11.82
C ALA A 98 -33.56 -11.53 11.00
N ILE A 99 -34.59 -11.04 10.31
CA ILE A 99 -34.50 -9.81 9.49
C ILE A 99 -34.17 -8.60 10.39
N ARG A 100 -34.83 -8.48 11.54
CA ARG A 100 -34.61 -7.37 12.47
C ARG A 100 -33.19 -7.38 13.03
N ALA A 101 -32.70 -8.54 13.47
CA ALA A 101 -31.33 -8.70 13.98
C ALA A 101 -30.31 -8.40 12.88
N ALA A 102 -30.46 -8.97 11.69
CA ALA A 102 -29.57 -8.72 10.56
C ALA A 102 -29.51 -7.23 10.18
N LYS A 103 -30.68 -6.56 10.11
CA LYS A 103 -30.75 -5.11 9.85
C LYS A 103 -29.97 -4.31 10.90
N LYS A 104 -30.24 -4.55 12.18
CA LYS A 104 -29.60 -3.86 13.30
C LYS A 104 -28.08 -4.08 13.33
N ASN A 105 -27.67 -5.32 13.10
CA ASN A 105 -26.27 -5.71 12.96
C ASN A 105 -25.56 -4.90 11.88
N VAL A 106 -26.14 -4.84 10.67
CA VAL A 106 -25.53 -4.13 9.54
C VAL A 106 -25.53 -2.62 9.76
N LEU A 107 -26.58 -2.04 10.33
CA LEU A 107 -26.61 -0.61 10.67
C LEU A 107 -25.50 -0.24 11.67
N ALA A 108 -25.29 -1.07 12.70
CA ALA A 108 -24.18 -0.89 13.64
C ALA A 108 -22.81 -1.00 12.95
N LEU A 109 -22.61 -1.98 12.05
CA LEU A 109 -21.39 -2.09 11.25
C LEU A 109 -21.12 -0.83 10.40
N ILE A 110 -22.15 -0.32 9.71
CA ILE A 110 -22.03 0.90 8.90
C ILE A 110 -21.69 2.11 9.79
N TRP A 111 -22.24 2.20 10.99
CA TRP A 111 -21.90 3.24 11.95
C TRP A 111 -20.43 3.18 12.37
N VAL A 112 -19.90 2.00 12.70
CA VAL A 112 -18.49 1.82 13.08
C VAL A 112 -17.55 2.18 11.91
N LEU A 113 -17.93 1.85 10.67
CA LEU A 113 -17.19 2.30 9.47
C LEU A 113 -17.24 3.82 9.27
N LEU A 114 -18.33 4.44 9.68
CA LEU A 114 -18.57 5.87 9.46
C LEU A 114 -17.82 6.73 10.48
N ILE A 115 -17.68 6.30 11.74
CA ILE A 115 -17.06 7.07 12.83
C ILE A 115 -15.69 7.66 12.44
N PRO A 116 -14.73 6.87 11.90
CA PRO A 116 -13.43 7.40 11.48
C PRO A 116 -13.54 8.58 10.55
N ARG A 117 -14.55 8.61 9.67
CA ARG A 117 -14.70 9.62 8.61
C ARG A 117 -15.31 10.94 9.09
N VAL A 118 -16.03 10.93 10.21
CA VAL A 118 -16.80 12.10 10.68
C VAL A 118 -16.29 12.67 12.00
N ILE A 119 -15.41 11.95 12.70
CA ILE A 119 -14.86 12.40 13.98
C ILE A 119 -13.95 13.63 13.85
N ILE A 120 -13.15 13.73 12.78
CA ILE A 120 -12.35 14.91 12.46
C ILE A 120 -13.03 15.68 11.33
N GLY A 121 -13.24 16.99 11.52
CA GLY A 121 -13.76 17.86 10.48
C GLY A 121 -12.72 18.12 9.38
N HIS A 122 -13.17 18.26 8.12
CA HIS A 122 -12.31 18.49 6.96
C HIS A 122 -11.49 19.80 7.00
N THR A 123 -11.84 20.74 7.87
CA THR A 123 -11.15 22.03 8.03
C THR A 123 -10.06 22.01 9.10
N VAL A 124 -9.98 20.94 9.90
CA VAL A 124 -9.02 20.83 11.00
C VAL A 124 -7.62 20.67 10.41
N LEU A 125 -6.64 21.36 11.02
CA LEU A 125 -5.25 21.23 10.62
C LEU A 125 -4.66 19.91 11.15
N PRO A 126 -3.74 19.27 10.40
CA PRO A 126 -3.15 17.99 10.79
C PRO A 126 -2.56 17.95 12.21
N GLU A 127 -1.93 19.05 12.63
CA GLU A 127 -1.33 19.20 13.96
C GLU A 127 -2.35 19.11 15.11
N ASP A 128 -3.63 19.38 14.82
CA ASP A 128 -4.73 19.39 15.78
C ASP A 128 -5.58 18.12 15.76
N PHE A 129 -5.23 17.12 14.94
CA PHE A 129 -6.02 15.88 14.81
C PHE A 129 -6.15 15.11 16.12
N GLU A 130 -5.06 15.00 16.89
CA GLU A 130 -5.07 14.35 18.22
C GLU A 130 -5.99 15.08 19.21
N ASN A 131 -6.18 16.39 19.05
CA ASN A 131 -7.02 17.23 19.92
C ASN A 131 -8.52 17.18 19.57
N GLN A 132 -8.92 16.45 18.52
CA GLN A 132 -10.33 16.31 18.12
C GLN A 132 -11.10 15.26 18.93
N GLY A 133 -10.47 14.64 19.94
CA GLY A 133 -11.12 13.63 20.77
C GLY A 133 -11.16 12.23 20.15
N VAL A 134 -10.25 11.94 19.20
CA VAL A 134 -10.12 10.61 18.58
C VAL A 134 -9.84 9.54 19.64
N GLY A 135 -8.86 9.78 20.52
CA GLY A 135 -8.52 8.86 21.60
C GLY A 135 -9.70 8.56 22.52
N ILE A 136 -10.50 9.57 22.87
CA ILE A 136 -11.68 9.41 23.74
C ILE A 136 -12.72 8.50 23.10
N ILE A 137 -13.04 8.70 21.81
CA ILE A 137 -14.03 7.86 21.12
C ILE A 137 -13.52 6.44 20.96
N VAL A 138 -12.26 6.26 20.55
CA VAL A 138 -11.66 4.92 20.40
C VAL A 138 -11.61 4.20 21.75
N GLU A 139 -11.24 4.88 22.82
CA GLU A 139 -11.27 4.33 24.18
C GLU A 139 -12.69 3.91 24.58
N HIS A 140 -13.70 4.77 24.38
CA HIS A 140 -15.08 4.43 24.73
C HIS A 140 -15.61 3.24 23.92
N LEU A 141 -15.23 3.14 22.64
CA LEU A 141 -15.58 2.04 21.75
C LEU A 141 -14.96 0.71 22.19
N LEU A 142 -13.67 0.72 22.50
CA LEU A 142 -12.87 -0.49 22.63
C LEU A 142 -12.73 -0.99 24.06
N ARG A 143 -12.89 -0.14 25.08
CA ARG A 143 -12.58 -0.49 26.47
C ARG A 143 -13.52 -1.55 27.04
N ASN A 144 -14.81 -1.25 27.21
CA ASN A 144 -15.80 -2.22 27.72
C ASN A 144 -17.25 -1.84 27.35
N ASP A 145 -18.21 -2.69 27.74
CA ASP A 145 -19.63 -2.50 27.43
C ASP A 145 -20.24 -1.24 28.07
N ASP A 146 -19.77 -0.85 29.25
CA ASP A 146 -20.31 0.32 29.96
C ASP A 146 -19.89 1.61 29.28
N THR A 147 -18.62 1.72 28.83
CA THR A 147 -18.15 2.89 28.07
C THR A 147 -18.84 2.99 26.71
N ARG A 148 -19.10 1.85 26.06
CA ARG A 148 -19.87 1.79 24.81
C ARG A 148 -21.30 2.29 25.00
N ARG A 149 -21.98 1.87 26.07
CA ARG A 149 -23.35 2.35 26.39
C ARG A 149 -23.40 3.85 26.65
N ILE A 150 -22.39 4.40 27.32
CA ILE A 150 -22.27 5.85 27.54
C ILE A 150 -22.14 6.57 26.18
N LEU A 151 -21.31 6.04 25.28
CA LEU A 151 -21.14 6.56 23.93
C LEU A 151 -22.45 6.50 23.12
N ASP A 152 -23.10 5.33 23.11
CA ASP A 152 -24.39 5.10 22.45
C ASP A 152 -25.43 6.14 22.91
N THR A 153 -25.60 6.28 24.23
CA THR A 153 -26.54 7.23 24.82
C THR A 153 -26.22 8.68 24.45
N THR A 154 -24.94 9.06 24.48
CA THR A 154 -24.52 10.44 24.24
C THR A 154 -24.70 10.85 22.78
N ILE A 155 -24.30 9.98 21.84
CA ILE A 155 -24.44 10.26 20.41
C ILE A 155 -25.90 10.18 19.98
N ASP A 156 -26.67 9.18 20.44
CA ASP A 156 -28.09 9.04 20.11
C ASP A 156 -28.90 10.23 20.65
N SER A 157 -28.62 10.71 21.86
CA SER A 157 -29.27 11.92 22.40
C SER A 157 -29.00 13.16 21.56
N GLU A 158 -27.79 13.34 21.03
CA GLU A 158 -27.48 14.48 20.15
C GLU A 158 -28.18 14.31 18.80
N LEU A 159 -28.25 13.09 18.26
CA LEU A 159 -28.99 12.79 17.02
C LEU A 159 -30.50 13.05 17.17
N ASP A 160 -31.11 12.59 18.26
CA ASP A 160 -32.53 12.81 18.54
C ASP A 160 -32.83 14.32 18.69
N SER A 161 -31.93 15.08 19.32
CA SER A 161 -32.05 16.54 19.41
C SER A 161 -32.07 17.25 18.06
N ARG A 162 -31.52 16.60 17.01
CA ARG A 162 -31.52 17.08 15.62
C ARG A 162 -32.61 16.45 14.76
N GLY A 163 -33.49 15.64 15.36
CA GLY A 163 -34.67 15.08 14.72
C GLY A 163 -34.46 13.76 13.97
N PHE A 164 -33.38 13.01 14.26
CA PHE A 164 -33.14 11.71 13.63
C PHE A 164 -33.97 10.56 14.24
N GLY A 165 -34.58 10.78 15.40
CA GLY A 165 -35.35 9.77 16.14
C GLY A 165 -34.47 8.97 17.11
N SER A 166 -35.11 8.34 18.08
CA SER A 166 -34.45 7.47 19.07
C SER A 166 -33.92 6.18 18.44
N ASP A 167 -32.85 5.64 19.01
CA ASP A 167 -32.19 4.40 18.56
C ASP A 167 -31.64 4.48 17.12
N PHE A 168 -31.36 5.69 16.59
CA PHE A 168 -30.74 5.86 15.27
C PHE A 168 -29.27 5.42 15.30
N PHE A 169 -28.64 5.54 16.47
CA PHE A 169 -27.26 5.12 16.73
C PHE A 169 -27.18 4.09 17.84
N ASN A 170 -26.60 2.92 17.53
CA ASN A 170 -26.36 1.88 18.52
C ASN A 170 -25.24 0.94 18.06
N ILE A 171 -24.02 1.13 18.59
CA ILE A 171 -22.88 0.27 18.25
C ILE A 171 -22.99 -1.08 18.95
N SER A 172 -23.63 -1.13 20.11
CA SER A 172 -23.81 -2.37 20.88
C SER A 172 -24.59 -3.44 20.09
N GLU A 173 -25.36 -3.04 19.06
CA GLU A 173 -26.05 -3.95 18.14
C GLU A 173 -25.13 -4.65 17.12
N ILE A 174 -23.83 -4.35 17.06
CA ILE A 174 -22.88 -4.99 16.13
C ILE A 174 -22.73 -6.51 16.35
N VAL A 175 -23.18 -7.02 17.50
CA VAL A 175 -23.20 -8.47 17.81
C VAL A 175 -24.61 -9.04 17.91
N ILE A 176 -25.65 -8.27 17.59
CA ILE A 176 -27.03 -8.77 17.63
C ILE A 176 -27.20 -9.92 16.63
N GLY A 177 -27.85 -11.00 17.06
CA GLY A 177 -27.98 -12.23 16.28
C GLY A 177 -26.76 -13.15 16.32
N TYR A 178 -25.72 -12.82 17.09
CA TYR A 178 -24.56 -13.66 17.32
C TYR A 178 -24.43 -14.12 18.77
N LYS A 179 -23.80 -15.28 18.98
CA LYS A 179 -23.37 -15.80 20.27
C LYS A 179 -21.87 -16.04 20.31
N ILE A 180 -21.30 -15.87 21.50
CA ILE A 180 -19.90 -16.17 21.82
C ILE A 180 -19.79 -16.53 23.32
N ALA A 181 -18.74 -17.25 23.70
CA ALA A 181 -18.48 -17.52 25.11
C ALA A 181 -18.18 -16.22 25.88
N ASP A 182 -18.88 -16.01 27.00
CA ASP A 182 -18.79 -14.77 27.80
C ASP A 182 -17.36 -14.45 28.24
N ALA A 183 -16.56 -15.46 28.56
CA ALA A 183 -15.17 -15.30 29.01
C ALA A 183 -14.28 -14.57 27.98
N SER A 184 -14.58 -14.69 26.69
CA SER A 184 -13.82 -14.04 25.61
C SER A 184 -14.57 -12.88 24.94
N ARG A 185 -15.80 -12.59 25.37
CA ARG A 185 -16.71 -11.70 24.65
C ARG A 185 -16.14 -10.29 24.48
N ASN A 186 -15.58 -9.71 25.54
CA ASN A 186 -15.07 -8.34 25.50
C ASN A 186 -13.86 -8.19 24.58
N ASP A 187 -12.89 -9.10 24.68
CA ASP A 187 -11.67 -9.05 23.84
C ASP A 187 -12.01 -9.27 22.36
N ARG A 188 -12.92 -10.20 22.08
CA ARG A 188 -13.39 -10.48 20.73
C ARG A 188 -14.22 -9.31 20.17
N LEU A 189 -15.12 -8.72 20.95
CA LEU A 189 -15.83 -7.51 20.52
C LEU A 189 -14.89 -6.33 20.24
N ARG A 190 -13.86 -6.16 21.08
CA ARG A 190 -12.81 -5.15 20.87
C ARG A 190 -12.10 -5.36 19.55
N ALA A 191 -11.64 -6.58 19.27
CA ALA A 191 -10.99 -6.92 18.01
C ALA A 191 -11.91 -6.68 16.80
N LEU A 192 -13.19 -7.09 16.89
CA LEU A 192 -14.20 -6.84 15.85
C LEU A 192 -14.33 -5.35 15.54
N LEU A 193 -14.52 -4.51 16.56
CA LEU A 193 -14.66 -3.05 16.39
C LEU A 193 -13.40 -2.41 15.79
N ALA A 194 -12.22 -2.78 16.31
CA ALA A 194 -10.94 -2.26 15.85
C ALA A 194 -10.71 -2.61 14.37
N LEU A 195 -10.92 -3.87 13.98
CA LEU A 195 -10.75 -4.33 12.61
C LEU A 195 -11.70 -3.64 11.62
N VAL A 196 -12.95 -3.38 12.01
CA VAL A 196 -13.89 -2.60 11.18
C VAL A 196 -13.40 -1.16 11.00
N ILE A 197 -12.89 -0.53 12.07
CA ILE A 197 -12.31 0.83 12.01
C ILE A 197 -11.05 0.86 11.14
N MET A 198 -10.14 -0.10 11.32
CA MET A 198 -8.92 -0.23 10.53
C MET A 198 -9.24 -0.43 9.04
N LYS A 199 -10.24 -1.27 8.72
CA LYS A 199 -10.70 -1.45 7.34
C LYS A 199 -11.31 -0.18 6.74
N ALA A 200 -12.01 0.63 7.55
CA ALA A 200 -12.56 1.91 7.08
C ALA A 200 -11.49 2.96 6.72
N SER A 201 -10.25 2.78 7.17
CA SER A 201 -9.14 3.71 6.97
C SER A 201 -8.39 3.53 5.65
N ASP A 202 -8.74 2.50 4.86
CA ASP A 202 -8.07 2.10 3.61
C ASP A 202 -6.54 1.85 3.76
N CYS A 203 -6.07 1.61 4.99
CA CYS A 203 -4.69 1.18 5.25
C CYS A 203 -4.63 -0.35 5.42
N PRO A 204 -3.61 -1.02 4.85
CA PRO A 204 -3.46 -2.46 5.03
C PRO A 204 -3.14 -2.80 6.50
N PHE A 205 -3.58 -3.97 6.94
CA PHE A 205 -3.25 -4.52 8.26
C PHE A 205 -3.11 -6.04 8.15
N ASP A 206 -2.23 -6.59 8.98
CA ASP A 206 -2.12 -8.03 9.18
C ASP A 206 -3.09 -8.49 10.26
N LEU A 207 -4.05 -9.35 9.87
CA LEU A 207 -5.12 -9.83 10.72
C LEU A 207 -4.57 -10.60 11.94
N ASP A 208 -3.54 -11.43 11.74
CA ASP A 208 -2.95 -12.23 12.82
C ASP A 208 -2.28 -11.32 13.86
N SER A 209 -1.54 -10.31 13.40
CA SER A 209 -0.94 -9.31 14.29
C SER A 209 -1.99 -8.56 15.13
N VAL A 210 -3.15 -8.20 14.56
CA VAL A 210 -4.22 -7.51 15.32
C VAL A 210 -4.73 -8.34 16.49
N PHE A 211 -4.86 -9.67 16.32
CA PHE A 211 -5.30 -10.55 17.41
C PHE A 211 -4.27 -10.75 18.53
N THR A 212 -3.02 -10.34 18.32
CA THR A 212 -1.97 -10.40 19.35
C THR A 212 -1.85 -9.14 20.20
N LEU A 213 -2.55 -8.06 19.82
CA LEU A 213 -2.52 -6.79 20.55
C LEU A 213 -3.25 -6.89 21.89
N ASP A 214 -2.67 -6.32 22.93
CA ASP A 214 -3.36 -6.10 24.20
C ASP A 214 -4.34 -4.91 24.11
N GLU A 215 -5.11 -4.68 25.19
CA GLU A 215 -6.14 -3.63 25.23
C GLU A 215 -5.59 -2.23 24.94
N GLU A 216 -4.44 -1.86 25.51
CA GLU A 216 -3.88 -0.52 25.34
C GLU A 216 -3.25 -0.37 23.96
N ALA A 217 -2.60 -1.42 23.44
CA ALA A 217 -2.03 -1.45 22.11
C ALA A 217 -3.10 -1.34 21.02
N ILE A 218 -4.20 -2.10 21.12
CA ILE A 218 -5.27 -2.04 20.10
C ILE A 218 -6.00 -0.69 20.12
N ILE A 219 -6.16 -0.06 21.29
CA ILE A 219 -6.70 1.31 21.40
C ILE A 219 -5.75 2.31 20.72
N THR A 220 -4.48 2.29 21.09
CA THR A 220 -3.46 3.20 20.56
C THR A 220 -3.31 3.06 19.05
N GLU A 221 -3.32 1.82 18.56
CA GLU A 221 -3.18 1.53 17.15
C GLU A 221 -4.43 1.94 16.36
N THR A 222 -5.63 1.62 16.86
CA THR A 222 -6.89 2.05 16.21
C THR A 222 -6.99 3.58 16.09
N GLU A 223 -6.55 4.33 17.11
CA GLU A 223 -6.45 5.79 17.04
C GLU A 223 -5.50 6.24 15.91
N ALA A 224 -4.33 5.59 15.79
CA ALA A 224 -3.35 5.91 14.76
C ALA A 224 -3.88 5.65 13.33
N TYR A 225 -4.66 4.59 13.12
CA TYR A 225 -5.35 4.30 11.85
C TYR A 225 -6.30 5.44 11.44
N ILE A 226 -7.10 5.95 12.38
CA ILE A 226 -8.02 7.08 12.11
C ILE A 226 -7.22 8.34 11.74
N ILE A 227 -6.19 8.68 12.51
CA ILE A 227 -5.39 9.89 12.26
C ILE A 227 -4.65 9.79 10.92
N ILE A 228 -4.10 8.63 10.57
CA ILE A 228 -3.41 8.43 9.30
C ILE A 228 -4.34 8.57 8.11
N MET A 229 -5.56 8.04 8.18
CA MET A 229 -6.56 8.22 7.13
C MET A 229 -6.81 9.72 6.86
N HIS A 230 -6.98 10.52 7.92
CA HIS A 230 -7.16 11.97 7.77
C HIS A 230 -5.90 12.67 7.26
N ALA A 231 -4.71 12.26 7.70
CA ALA A 231 -3.44 12.80 7.23
C ALA A 231 -3.20 12.50 5.74
N GLN A 232 -3.46 11.27 5.27
CA GLN A 232 -3.39 10.89 3.86
C GLN A 232 -4.38 11.70 3.00
N ASN A 233 -5.62 11.86 3.46
CA ASN A 233 -6.62 12.69 2.78
C ASN A 233 -6.16 14.15 2.68
N ASN A 234 -5.56 14.69 3.75
CA ASN A 234 -5.04 16.05 3.77
C ASN A 234 -3.82 16.22 2.85
N LEU A 235 -2.91 15.24 2.83
CA LEU A 235 -1.76 15.19 1.92
C LEU A 235 -2.21 15.23 0.47
N SER A 236 -3.10 14.30 0.10
CA SER A 236 -3.70 14.18 -1.23
C SER A 236 -4.40 15.49 -1.62
N SER A 237 -5.16 16.12 -0.72
CA SER A 237 -5.80 17.41 -0.97
C SER A 237 -4.79 18.56 -1.17
N LYS A 238 -3.68 18.59 -0.43
CA LYS A 238 -2.63 19.61 -0.61
C LYS A 238 -1.87 19.43 -1.92
N ILE A 239 -1.65 18.19 -2.36
CA ILE A 239 -0.97 17.86 -3.61
C ILE A 239 -1.88 18.13 -4.81
N LYS A 240 -3.10 17.59 -4.82
CA LYS A 240 -4.07 17.76 -5.90
C LYS A 240 -4.57 19.20 -6.02
N GLY A 241 -4.73 19.88 -4.88
CA GLY A 241 -5.35 21.19 -4.81
C GLY A 241 -6.85 21.16 -5.10
N SER A 242 -7.44 22.35 -5.24
CA SER A 242 -8.84 22.52 -5.62
C SER A 242 -9.00 22.77 -7.12
N SER A 243 -10.24 22.84 -7.61
CA SER A 243 -10.52 23.25 -8.99
C SER A 243 -10.02 24.66 -9.32
N SER A 244 -9.90 25.54 -8.32
CA SER A 244 -9.43 26.92 -8.46
C SER A 244 -7.92 27.09 -8.25
N VAL A 245 -7.28 26.20 -7.49
CA VAL A 245 -5.85 26.27 -7.16
C VAL A 245 -5.24 24.88 -7.20
N ARG A 246 -4.44 24.59 -8.24
CA ARG A 246 -3.73 23.31 -8.41
C ARG A 246 -2.23 23.53 -8.29
N PRO A 247 -1.65 23.37 -7.09
CA PRO A 247 -0.26 23.75 -6.84
C PRO A 247 0.75 22.88 -7.59
N PHE A 248 0.43 21.60 -7.83
CA PHE A 248 1.27 20.64 -8.55
C PHE A 248 0.68 20.25 -9.90
N GLU A 249 0.25 21.24 -10.68
CA GLU A 249 -0.19 21.04 -12.07
C GLU A 249 0.75 21.76 -13.03
N TRP A 250 1.29 21.03 -14.01
CA TRP A 250 2.29 21.58 -14.93
C TRP A 250 1.81 22.88 -15.61
N PRO A 251 2.61 23.96 -15.58
CA PRO A 251 4.04 24.04 -15.20
C PRO A 251 4.34 24.45 -13.75
N LEU A 252 3.37 24.40 -12.83
CA LEU A 252 3.56 24.75 -11.41
C LEU A 252 4.25 23.61 -10.65
N VAL A 253 5.02 23.95 -9.60
CA VAL A 253 5.76 23.01 -8.73
C VAL A 253 5.50 23.26 -7.24
N GLY A 254 4.33 23.81 -6.91
CA GLY A 254 3.99 24.24 -5.57
C GLY A 254 4.67 25.56 -5.17
N THR A 255 4.54 25.89 -3.88
CA THR A 255 5.19 27.04 -3.25
C THR A 255 5.72 26.60 -1.88
N THR A 256 6.70 27.32 -1.33
CA THR A 256 7.23 27.06 0.02
C THR A 256 6.13 26.93 1.08
N ARG A 257 5.04 27.71 0.98
CA ARG A 257 3.89 27.60 1.88
C ARG A 257 3.16 26.27 1.77
N VAL A 258 2.98 25.76 0.55
CA VAL A 258 2.33 24.46 0.30
C VAL A 258 3.22 23.33 0.84
N PHE A 259 4.52 23.38 0.58
CA PHE A 259 5.48 22.41 1.12
C PHE A 259 5.56 22.43 2.64
N ASN A 260 5.50 23.60 3.29
CA ASN A 260 5.43 23.67 4.75
C ASN A 260 4.21 22.92 5.29
N GLY A 261 3.06 23.12 4.65
CA GLY A 261 1.84 22.41 4.99
C GLY A 261 1.95 20.89 4.78
N ILE A 262 2.61 20.46 3.69
CA ILE A 262 2.85 19.05 3.41
C ILE A 262 3.79 18.44 4.46
N MET A 263 4.90 19.11 4.81
CA MET A 263 5.85 18.62 5.80
C MET A 263 5.22 18.44 7.18
N SER A 264 4.29 19.32 7.56
CA SER A 264 3.48 19.18 8.78
C SER A 264 2.62 17.90 8.75
N VAL A 265 1.94 17.63 7.63
CA VAL A 265 1.19 16.36 7.42
C VAL A 265 2.10 15.15 7.53
N MET A 266 3.27 15.18 6.88
CA MET A 266 4.24 14.08 6.89
C MET A 266 4.75 13.75 8.29
N GLU A 267 4.95 14.76 9.15
CA GLU A 267 5.39 14.53 10.52
C GLU A 267 4.28 13.86 11.37
N VAL A 268 3.01 14.22 11.15
CA VAL A 268 1.86 13.55 11.78
C VAL A 268 1.76 12.10 11.32
N MET A 269 1.89 11.83 10.01
CA MET A 269 1.92 10.46 9.47
C MET A 269 3.06 9.63 10.08
N ARG A 270 4.26 10.22 10.20
CA ARG A 270 5.42 9.56 10.80
C ARG A 270 5.20 9.23 12.28
N LYS A 271 4.64 10.17 13.05
CA LYS A 271 4.32 9.95 14.47
C LYS A 271 3.29 8.83 14.63
N CYS A 272 2.24 8.82 13.81
CA CYS A 272 1.17 7.84 13.92
C CYS A 272 1.58 6.45 13.42
N SER A 273 2.28 6.36 12.30
CA SER A 273 2.76 5.08 11.75
C SER A 273 3.69 4.33 12.69
N SER A 274 4.46 5.03 13.53
CA SER A 274 5.28 4.39 14.56
C SER A 274 4.48 3.63 15.62
N ARG A 275 3.17 3.90 15.73
CA ARG A 275 2.21 3.22 16.61
C ARG A 275 1.43 2.10 15.90
N MET A 276 1.60 1.93 14.59
CA MET A 276 0.87 0.94 13.79
C MET A 276 1.71 -0.33 13.58
N THR A 277 1.66 -1.23 14.56
CA THR A 277 2.45 -2.45 14.54
C THR A 277 1.87 -3.53 13.64
N THR A 278 0.61 -3.42 13.22
CA THR A 278 -0.07 -4.37 12.33
C THR A 278 -0.06 -3.92 10.87
N CYS A 279 0.26 -2.65 10.61
CA CYS A 279 0.32 -2.08 9.26
C CYS A 279 1.62 -2.44 8.54
N SER A 280 1.54 -3.15 7.42
CA SER A 280 2.72 -3.49 6.60
C SER A 280 3.22 -2.33 5.74
N LEU A 281 2.37 -1.33 5.44
CA LEU A 281 2.70 -0.25 4.51
C LEU A 281 3.88 0.59 5.00
N TYR A 282 3.91 0.96 6.29
CA TYR A 282 4.89 1.90 6.85
C TYR A 282 6.08 1.21 7.52
N LYS A 283 6.46 0.05 7.01
CA LYS A 283 7.52 -0.80 7.55
C LYS A 283 8.54 -1.17 6.48
N THR A 284 9.78 -1.30 6.92
CA THR A 284 10.90 -1.79 6.12
C THR A 284 11.54 -2.94 6.87
N SER A 285 11.77 -4.05 6.17
CA SER A 285 12.41 -5.23 6.76
C SER A 285 13.92 -5.18 6.49
N VAL A 286 14.71 -5.20 7.56
CA VAL A 286 16.18 -5.26 7.50
C VAL A 286 16.62 -6.41 8.38
N ASN A 287 17.31 -7.41 7.82
CA ASN A 287 17.77 -8.61 8.56
C ASN A 287 16.63 -9.34 9.31
N ASP A 288 15.49 -9.55 8.65
CA ASP A 288 14.28 -10.16 9.23
C ASP A 288 13.65 -9.39 10.41
N GLU A 289 14.18 -8.20 10.73
CA GLU A 289 13.57 -7.27 11.68
C GLU A 289 12.76 -6.21 10.94
N SER A 290 11.50 -6.07 11.33
CA SER A 290 10.60 -5.05 10.80
C SER A 290 10.78 -3.74 11.56
N HIS A 291 11.21 -2.69 10.87
CA HIS A 291 11.33 -1.33 11.43
C HIS A 291 10.31 -0.37 10.79
N SER A 292 9.78 0.56 11.58
CA SER A 292 8.97 1.65 11.04
C SER A 292 9.78 2.54 10.11
N TRP A 293 9.12 3.10 9.10
CA TRP A 293 9.74 4.03 8.16
C TRP A 293 10.44 5.21 8.86
N THR A 294 11.64 5.48 8.38
CA THR A 294 12.47 6.63 8.71
C THR A 294 11.93 7.91 8.04
N LYS A 295 12.42 9.07 8.49
CA LYS A 295 12.12 10.36 7.84
C LYS A 295 12.50 10.38 6.36
N SER A 296 13.55 9.65 5.98
CA SER A 296 13.99 9.55 4.58
C SER A 296 12.97 8.78 3.74
N GLU A 297 12.43 7.67 4.24
CA GLU A 297 11.43 6.88 3.51
C GLU A 297 10.12 7.66 3.34
N PHE A 298 9.69 8.40 4.37
CA PHE A 298 8.56 9.32 4.24
C PHE A 298 8.80 10.43 3.20
N MET A 299 10.02 10.98 3.11
CA MET A 299 10.36 11.97 2.09
C MET A 299 10.34 11.37 0.68
N SER A 300 10.86 10.16 0.52
CA SER A 300 10.82 9.41 -0.75
C SER A 300 9.37 9.15 -1.18
N PHE A 301 8.53 8.69 -0.24
CA PHE A 301 7.10 8.49 -0.46
C PHE A 301 6.40 9.79 -0.90
N LEU A 302 6.71 10.92 -0.25
CA LEU A 302 6.16 12.21 -0.64
C LEU A 302 6.53 12.60 -2.09
N LEU A 303 7.78 12.37 -2.49
CA LEU A 303 8.23 12.64 -3.85
C LEU A 303 7.50 11.76 -4.87
N ASP A 304 7.25 10.49 -4.53
CA ASP A 304 6.47 9.58 -5.37
C ASP A 304 5.01 10.05 -5.51
N GLU A 305 4.35 10.44 -4.41
CA GLU A 305 3.00 11.00 -4.44
C GLU A 305 2.88 12.27 -5.31
N ILE A 306 3.86 13.18 -5.20
CA ILE A 306 3.92 14.38 -6.05
C ILE A 306 4.13 13.99 -7.51
N THR A 307 5.03 13.04 -7.77
CA THR A 307 5.35 12.56 -9.11
C THR A 307 4.16 11.89 -9.79
N ASP A 308 3.42 11.07 -9.06
CA ASP A 308 2.23 10.40 -9.57
C ASP A 308 1.11 11.38 -9.87
N GLN A 309 0.95 12.45 -9.09
CA GLN A 309 0.04 13.54 -9.42
C GLN A 309 0.39 14.21 -10.78
N TYR A 310 1.68 14.39 -11.08
CA TYR A 310 2.10 14.90 -12.39
C TYR A 310 1.86 13.88 -13.51
N ALA A 311 2.11 12.59 -13.25
CA ALA A 311 1.86 11.52 -14.20
C ALA A 311 0.37 11.41 -14.56
N ASP A 312 -0.52 11.50 -13.58
CA ASP A 312 -1.97 11.52 -13.79
C ASP A 312 -2.41 12.77 -14.56
N SER A 313 -1.82 13.92 -14.26
CA SER A 313 -2.04 15.17 -15.01
C SER A 313 -1.57 15.06 -16.46
N ALA A 314 -0.51 14.28 -16.74
CA ALA A 314 -0.04 14.01 -18.10
C ALA A 314 -0.99 13.08 -18.86
N ARG A 315 -1.44 11.99 -18.22
CA ARG A 315 -2.37 11.00 -18.81
C ARG A 315 -3.73 11.60 -19.17
N THR A 316 -4.29 12.42 -18.29
CA THR A 316 -5.61 13.06 -18.51
C THR A 316 -5.61 14.09 -19.63
N ARG A 317 -4.43 14.60 -20.04
CA ARG A 317 -4.27 15.60 -21.11
C ARG A 317 -4.01 15.01 -22.50
N THR A 318 -4.14 13.70 -22.69
CA THR A 318 -3.82 12.91 -23.90
C THR A 318 -4.51 13.33 -25.22
N GLY A 319 -5.39 14.33 -25.22
CA GLY A 319 -5.95 14.95 -26.43
C GLY A 319 -5.21 16.20 -26.94
N LYS A 320 -4.25 16.75 -26.19
CA LYS A 320 -3.41 17.90 -26.58
C LYS A 320 -1.95 17.45 -26.67
N SER A 321 -1.21 17.98 -27.64
CA SER A 321 0.22 17.69 -27.93
C SER A 321 1.01 17.13 -26.74
N LYS A 322 1.67 15.97 -26.94
CA LYS A 322 2.55 15.33 -25.96
C LYS A 322 3.50 16.36 -25.35
N ASN A 323 3.40 16.57 -24.04
CA ASN A 323 4.20 17.57 -23.34
C ASN A 323 5.52 16.96 -22.89
N GLU A 324 6.51 16.95 -23.78
CA GLU A 324 7.81 16.35 -23.53
C GLU A 324 8.54 16.94 -22.31
N GLU A 325 8.31 18.21 -21.97
CA GLU A 325 8.91 18.82 -20.76
C GLU A 325 8.34 18.19 -19.48
N LEU A 326 7.04 17.90 -19.46
CA LEU A 326 6.40 17.24 -18.33
C LEU A 326 6.86 15.79 -18.20
N ASP A 327 6.96 15.06 -19.32
CA ASP A 327 7.46 13.69 -19.32
C ASP A 327 8.89 13.63 -18.76
N ARG A 328 9.78 14.54 -19.21
CA ARG A 328 11.15 14.64 -18.69
C ARG A 328 11.20 15.04 -17.22
N PHE A 329 10.30 15.92 -16.78
CA PHE A 329 10.21 16.30 -15.37
C PHE A 329 9.82 15.11 -14.48
N ILE A 330 8.85 14.29 -14.92
CA ILE A 330 8.47 13.05 -14.24
C ILE A 330 9.66 12.08 -14.21
N ASP A 331 10.36 11.92 -15.34
CA ASP A 331 11.56 11.06 -15.42
C ASP A 331 12.68 11.52 -14.47
N LEU A 332 12.86 12.84 -14.31
CA LEU A 332 13.82 13.42 -13.37
C LEU A 332 13.46 13.11 -11.92
N LEU A 333 12.20 13.32 -11.53
CA LEU A 333 11.76 13.04 -10.16
C LEU A 333 11.85 11.54 -9.82
N ARG A 334 11.44 10.65 -10.74
CA ARG A 334 11.56 9.19 -10.55
C ARG A 334 13.02 8.73 -10.52
N GLY A 335 13.83 9.25 -11.43
CA GLY A 335 15.22 8.83 -11.60
C GLY A 335 16.16 9.31 -10.48
N GLU A 336 15.81 10.41 -9.82
CA GLU A 336 16.64 11.07 -8.80
C GLU A 336 15.96 11.17 -7.42
N ASN A 337 14.86 10.44 -7.18
CA ASN A 337 14.09 10.52 -5.93
C ASN A 337 14.99 10.37 -4.69
N LEU A 338 15.83 9.33 -4.67
CA LEU A 338 16.65 9.01 -3.50
C LEU A 338 17.80 10.02 -3.30
N GLU A 339 18.33 10.59 -4.38
CA GLU A 339 19.32 11.67 -4.33
C GLU A 339 18.70 12.99 -3.85
N ILE A 340 17.52 13.36 -4.36
CA ILE A 340 16.75 14.51 -3.89
C ILE A 340 16.44 14.34 -2.40
N THR A 341 15.94 13.18 -2.01
CA THR A 341 15.66 12.83 -0.62
C THR A 341 16.90 13.01 0.26
N SER A 342 18.05 12.46 -0.13
CA SER A 342 19.30 12.62 0.63
C SER A 342 19.68 14.09 0.84
N ARG A 343 19.66 14.90 -0.23
CA ARG A 343 20.00 16.34 -0.16
C ARG A 343 19.02 17.12 0.71
N VAL A 344 17.72 16.84 0.59
CA VAL A 344 16.69 17.46 1.43
C VAL A 344 16.89 17.08 2.90
N MET A 345 17.26 15.84 3.18
CA MET A 345 17.48 15.35 4.55
C MET A 345 18.73 15.93 5.20
N GLU A 346 19.77 16.26 4.43
CA GLU A 346 20.97 16.98 4.88
C GLU A 346 20.69 18.47 5.18
N SER A 347 19.61 19.04 4.65
CA SER A 347 19.23 20.43 4.88
C SER A 347 18.56 20.66 6.25
N ASN A 348 18.90 21.79 6.86
CA ASN A 348 18.20 22.31 8.04
C ASN A 348 16.80 22.82 7.69
N ASP A 349 16.63 23.45 6.51
CA ASP A 349 15.33 23.84 5.95
C ASP A 349 14.90 22.82 4.90
N LYS A 350 14.24 21.76 5.36
CA LYS A 350 13.74 20.69 4.50
C LYS A 350 12.70 21.19 3.50
N THR A 351 11.85 22.12 3.94
CA THR A 351 10.80 22.70 3.08
C THR A 351 11.41 23.51 1.95
N GLY A 352 12.30 24.45 2.28
CA GLY A 352 12.99 25.26 1.28
C GLY A 352 13.77 24.40 0.31
N SER A 353 14.53 23.43 0.83
CA SER A 353 15.34 22.52 0.02
C SER A 353 14.49 21.68 -0.93
N LEU A 354 13.39 21.07 -0.49
CA LEU A 354 12.52 20.28 -1.37
C LEU A 354 11.92 21.13 -2.50
N HIS A 355 11.48 22.35 -2.19
CA HIS A 355 10.97 23.27 -3.19
C HIS A 355 12.04 23.67 -4.22
N GLU A 356 13.28 23.91 -3.78
CA GLU A 356 14.40 24.24 -4.66
C GLU A 356 14.78 23.07 -5.57
N GLU A 357 14.79 21.85 -5.04
CA GLU A 357 15.03 20.62 -5.82
C GLU A 357 14.00 20.41 -6.92
N LEU A 358 12.71 20.64 -6.63
CA LEU A 358 11.65 20.57 -7.64
C LEU A 358 11.76 21.70 -8.69
N LEU A 359 12.19 22.90 -8.29
CA LEU A 359 12.46 23.99 -9.22
C LEU A 359 13.67 23.71 -10.12
N GLU A 360 14.71 23.09 -9.59
CA GLU A 360 15.87 22.63 -10.35
C GLU A 360 15.46 21.56 -11.36
N CYS A 361 14.75 20.51 -10.93
CA CYS A 361 14.23 19.47 -11.82
C CYS A 361 13.39 20.07 -12.96
N LYS A 362 12.55 21.07 -12.66
CA LYS A 362 11.78 21.79 -13.68
C LYS A 362 12.66 22.57 -14.65
N ARG A 363 13.73 23.24 -14.19
CA ARG A 363 14.68 23.94 -15.06
C ARG A 363 15.40 22.95 -15.97
N ARG A 364 15.85 21.82 -15.44
CA ARG A 364 16.53 20.73 -16.15
C ARG A 364 15.63 20.07 -17.20
N ALA A 365 14.36 19.84 -16.87
CA ALA A 365 13.37 19.32 -17.82
C ALA A 365 13.18 20.24 -19.04
N ARG A 366 13.12 21.57 -18.83
CA ARG A 366 12.96 22.58 -19.89
C ARG A 366 14.14 22.65 -20.84
N ILE A 367 15.36 22.46 -20.34
CA ILE A 367 16.57 22.41 -21.19
C ILE A 367 16.80 21.02 -21.82
N GLY A 368 15.94 20.04 -21.49
CA GLY A 368 16.01 18.68 -22.03
C GLY A 368 17.07 17.79 -21.42
N GLU A 369 17.50 18.10 -20.20
CA GLU A 369 18.37 17.23 -19.45
C GLU A 369 17.63 15.94 -19.06
N LYS A 370 18.31 14.80 -19.21
CA LYS A 370 17.82 13.50 -18.77
C LYS A 370 18.24 13.28 -17.30
N PRO A 371 17.51 12.46 -16.54
CA PRO A 371 17.90 12.12 -15.18
C PRO A 371 19.34 11.62 -15.14
N GLN A 372 20.13 12.18 -14.22
CA GLN A 372 21.47 11.73 -13.91
C GLN A 372 21.37 10.46 -13.05
N ILE A 373 20.72 9.42 -13.60
CA ILE A 373 20.78 8.09 -13.00
C ILE A 373 22.22 7.64 -13.20
N SER A 374 23.02 7.66 -12.13
CA SER A 374 24.40 7.19 -12.24
C SER A 374 24.40 5.77 -12.85
N PRO A 375 25.26 5.47 -13.85
CA PRO A 375 25.39 4.12 -14.40
C PRO A 375 25.60 3.07 -13.29
N ALA A 376 26.28 3.47 -12.21
CA ALA A 376 26.48 2.69 -11.01
C ALA A 376 25.18 2.28 -10.29
N ARG A 377 24.12 3.10 -10.31
CA ARG A 377 22.83 2.76 -9.68
C ARG A 377 21.96 1.87 -10.57
N ARG A 378 21.97 2.04 -11.89
CA ARG A 378 21.33 1.08 -12.83
C ARG A 378 21.99 -0.30 -12.74
N PHE A 379 23.32 -0.33 -12.68
CA PHE A 379 24.08 -1.56 -12.45
C PHE A 379 23.79 -2.17 -11.07
N LYS A 380 23.73 -1.37 -10.00
CA LYS A 380 23.36 -1.84 -8.65
C LYS A 380 21.95 -2.41 -8.58
N VAL A 381 20.97 -1.83 -9.28
CA VAL A 381 19.59 -2.34 -9.31
C VAL A 381 19.52 -3.67 -10.05
N VAL A 382 20.19 -3.81 -11.20
CA VAL A 382 20.27 -5.10 -11.93
C VAL A 382 21.02 -6.16 -11.10
N LEU A 383 22.13 -5.79 -10.48
CA LEU A 383 22.87 -6.66 -9.55
C LEU A 383 22.09 -7.01 -8.29
N SER A 384 21.27 -6.11 -7.74
CA SER A 384 20.45 -6.41 -6.57
C SER A 384 19.32 -7.35 -6.92
N THR A 385 18.71 -7.21 -8.10
CA THR A 385 17.70 -8.13 -8.61
C THR A 385 18.31 -9.51 -8.88
N LEU A 386 19.52 -9.57 -9.46
CA LEU A 386 20.28 -10.79 -9.65
C LEU A 386 20.71 -11.44 -8.32
N LYS A 387 21.13 -10.62 -7.35
CA LYS A 387 21.49 -11.07 -6.02
C LYS A 387 20.28 -11.67 -5.30
N GLN A 388 19.12 -11.01 -5.34
CA GLN A 388 17.88 -11.55 -4.77
C GLN A 388 17.44 -12.84 -5.47
N SER A 389 17.61 -12.96 -6.79
CA SER A 389 17.24 -14.17 -7.53
C SER A 389 18.17 -15.35 -7.24
N LEU A 390 19.48 -15.09 -7.05
CA LEU A 390 20.47 -16.09 -6.64
C LEU A 390 20.41 -16.44 -5.14
N GLU A 391 20.06 -15.50 -4.26
CA GLU A 391 19.79 -15.78 -2.83
C GLU A 391 18.53 -16.66 -2.64
N LEU A 392 17.54 -16.53 -3.53
CA LEU A 392 16.39 -17.44 -3.61
C LEU A 392 16.79 -18.86 -4.06
N VAL A 393 17.87 -19.00 -4.83
CA VAL A 393 18.46 -20.28 -5.25
C VAL A 393 19.21 -20.97 -4.09
N HIS A 394 19.70 -20.21 -3.10
CA HIS A 394 20.33 -20.76 -1.89
C HIS A 394 19.32 -21.31 -0.87
N THR A 395 18.06 -20.88 -0.94
CA THR A 395 17.01 -21.19 0.04
C THR A 395 15.98 -22.23 -0.44
N LYS A 396 16.01 -22.62 -1.72
CA LYS A 396 15.17 -23.67 -2.32
C LYS A 396 15.96 -24.48 -3.36
N ASP A 397 15.60 -25.76 -3.56
CA ASP A 397 16.08 -26.57 -4.68
C ASP A 397 15.58 -25.99 -6.02
N VAL A 398 16.31 -25.01 -6.55
CA VAL A 398 16.03 -24.44 -7.88
C VAL A 398 16.68 -25.31 -8.95
N PRO A 399 15.93 -25.71 -10.00
CA PRO A 399 16.47 -26.48 -11.13
C PRO A 399 17.69 -25.81 -11.75
N LEU A 400 18.71 -26.60 -12.10
CA LEU A 400 19.96 -26.11 -12.71
C LEU A 400 19.71 -25.28 -13.98
N GLU A 401 18.69 -25.66 -14.75
CA GLU A 401 18.26 -24.96 -15.97
C GLU A 401 17.80 -23.52 -15.70
N GLU A 402 17.07 -23.30 -14.61
CA GLU A 402 16.57 -21.96 -14.23
C GLU A 402 17.72 -21.05 -13.78
N ILE A 403 18.78 -21.60 -13.18
CA ILE A 403 19.98 -20.85 -12.79
C ILE A 403 20.77 -20.43 -14.03
N VAL A 404 20.91 -21.34 -15.01
CA VAL A 404 21.58 -21.04 -16.28
C VAL A 404 20.81 -19.97 -17.06
N ASP A 405 19.48 -20.02 -17.09
CA ASP A 405 18.65 -19.00 -17.72
C ASP A 405 18.83 -17.63 -17.06
N GLN A 406 18.90 -17.57 -15.72
CA GLN A 406 19.15 -16.31 -15.01
C GLN A 406 20.54 -15.75 -15.26
N ILE A 407 21.57 -16.60 -15.36
CA ILE A 407 22.92 -16.19 -15.76
C ILE A 407 22.87 -15.57 -17.16
N SER A 408 22.20 -16.23 -18.12
CA SER A 408 22.04 -15.70 -19.47
C SER A 408 21.34 -14.34 -19.50
N ILE A 409 20.24 -14.18 -18.76
CA ILE A 409 19.51 -12.90 -18.67
C ILE A 409 20.40 -11.78 -18.10
N ALA A 410 21.24 -12.09 -17.10
CA ALA A 410 22.14 -11.13 -16.50
C ALA A 410 23.19 -10.62 -17.49
N PHE A 411 23.79 -11.54 -18.26
CA PHE A 411 24.79 -11.20 -19.26
C PHE A 411 24.18 -10.51 -20.49
N ASP A 412 22.95 -10.84 -20.88
CA ASP A 412 22.22 -10.09 -21.93
C ASP A 412 21.98 -8.63 -21.53
N ALA A 413 21.65 -8.36 -20.27
CA ALA A 413 21.51 -7.00 -19.75
C ALA A 413 22.85 -6.22 -19.78
N ILE A 414 23.97 -6.90 -19.56
CA ILE A 414 25.32 -6.32 -19.68
C ILE A 414 25.63 -5.99 -21.15
N HIS A 415 25.32 -6.92 -22.05
CA HIS A 415 25.48 -6.68 -23.49
C HIS A 415 24.71 -5.44 -23.93
N ASP A 416 23.43 -5.33 -23.57
CA ASP A 416 22.59 -4.18 -23.90
C ASP A 416 23.13 -2.85 -23.34
N LEU A 417 23.74 -2.90 -22.15
CA LEU A 417 24.38 -1.74 -21.54
C LEU A 417 25.59 -1.29 -22.36
N ILE A 418 26.46 -2.22 -22.74
CA ILE A 418 27.69 -1.94 -23.46
C ILE A 418 27.39 -1.48 -24.89
N SER A 419 26.46 -2.14 -25.58
CA SER A 419 26.04 -1.76 -26.93
C SER A 419 25.50 -0.33 -27.00
N LYS A 420 24.81 0.15 -25.95
CA LYS A 420 24.32 1.54 -25.85
C LYS A 420 25.43 2.58 -25.68
N HIS A 421 26.63 2.18 -25.26
CA HIS A 421 27.76 3.07 -24.99
C HIS A 421 28.97 2.77 -25.89
N GLN A 422 28.77 1.98 -26.95
CA GLN A 422 29.84 1.54 -27.84
C GLN A 422 30.63 2.72 -28.43
N ASP A 423 29.93 3.78 -28.87
CA ASP A 423 30.53 4.99 -29.44
C ASP A 423 31.33 5.80 -28.41
N ALA A 424 30.94 5.74 -27.13
CA ALA A 424 31.60 6.46 -26.05
C ALA A 424 32.85 5.73 -25.54
N LEU A 425 32.86 4.40 -25.60
CA LEU A 425 33.96 3.55 -25.16
C LEU A 425 35.07 3.44 -26.20
N GLY A 426 34.75 3.60 -27.49
CA GLY A 426 35.73 3.68 -28.56
C GLY A 426 36.74 2.52 -28.52
N THR A 427 38.02 2.84 -28.35
CA THR A 427 39.12 1.86 -28.32
C THR A 427 39.21 1.03 -27.04
N ASP A 428 38.56 1.45 -25.95
CA ASP A 428 38.58 0.74 -24.66
C ASP A 428 37.39 -0.23 -24.50
N LEU A 429 36.54 -0.34 -25.52
CA LEU A 429 35.32 -1.15 -25.51
C LEU A 429 35.57 -2.59 -25.07
N ASP A 430 36.57 -3.27 -25.64
CA ASP A 430 36.83 -4.68 -25.37
C ASP A 430 37.32 -4.88 -23.94
N LYS A 431 38.28 -4.05 -23.51
CA LYS A 431 38.84 -4.11 -22.16
C LYS A 431 37.79 -3.81 -21.09
N PHE A 432 36.96 -2.80 -21.33
CA PHE A 432 35.83 -2.48 -20.45
C PHE A 432 34.80 -3.62 -20.39
N THR A 433 34.51 -4.24 -21.53
CA THR A 433 33.61 -5.40 -21.61
C THR A 433 34.15 -6.57 -20.78
N GLU A 434 35.44 -6.88 -20.93
CA GLU A 434 36.12 -7.94 -20.18
C GLU A 434 36.14 -7.67 -18.66
N GLU A 435 36.49 -6.45 -18.25
CA GLU A 435 36.53 -6.07 -16.82
C GLU A 435 35.12 -6.14 -16.18
N LEU A 436 34.09 -5.65 -16.88
CA LEU A 436 32.71 -5.70 -16.40
C LEU A 436 32.18 -7.14 -16.32
N CYS A 437 32.44 -7.95 -17.34
CA CYS A 437 32.05 -9.36 -17.34
C CYS A 437 32.77 -10.14 -16.25
N PHE A 438 34.04 -9.83 -15.98
CA PHE A 438 34.81 -10.47 -14.92
C PHE A 438 34.28 -10.10 -13.52
N ASP A 439 34.00 -8.82 -13.25
CA ASP A 439 33.41 -8.40 -11.95
C ASP A 439 32.02 -9.03 -11.72
N VAL A 440 31.20 -9.12 -12.76
CA VAL A 440 29.89 -9.77 -12.63
C VAL A 440 30.03 -11.27 -12.43
N SER A 441 30.92 -11.93 -13.17
CA SER A 441 31.21 -13.36 -12.99
C SER A 441 31.70 -13.65 -11.58
N PHE A 442 32.59 -12.82 -11.05
CA PHE A 442 33.07 -12.91 -9.67
C PHE A 442 31.91 -12.86 -8.68
N ARG A 443 31.02 -11.88 -8.81
CA ARG A 443 29.86 -11.72 -7.91
C ARG A 443 28.88 -12.88 -8.00
N ILE A 444 28.60 -13.40 -9.20
CA ILE A 444 27.71 -14.56 -9.37
C ILE A 444 28.32 -15.80 -8.72
N LEU A 445 29.61 -16.07 -8.95
CA LEU A 445 30.29 -17.22 -8.37
C LEU A 445 30.40 -17.09 -6.84
N ASP A 446 30.68 -15.89 -6.32
CA ASP A 446 30.72 -15.63 -4.87
C ASP A 446 29.35 -15.84 -4.22
N LEU A 447 28.27 -15.39 -4.87
CA LEU A 447 26.89 -15.61 -4.40
C LEU A 447 26.47 -17.08 -4.39
N LEU A 448 27.08 -17.92 -5.22
CA LEU A 448 26.80 -19.35 -5.31
C LEU A 448 27.76 -20.21 -4.47
N ASP A 449 28.58 -19.59 -3.60
CA ASP A 449 29.67 -20.25 -2.85
C ASP A 449 30.71 -20.96 -3.74
N LEU A 450 30.83 -20.53 -5.00
CA LEU A 450 31.76 -21.04 -6.00
C LEU A 450 32.98 -20.13 -6.20
N GLY A 451 33.27 -19.24 -5.25
CA GLY A 451 34.42 -18.33 -5.29
C GLY A 451 35.77 -19.06 -5.45
N GLY A 452 35.86 -20.33 -5.05
CA GLY A 452 37.03 -21.18 -5.26
C GLY A 452 37.34 -21.50 -6.74
N PHE A 453 36.36 -21.39 -7.63
CA PHE A 453 36.50 -21.64 -9.08
C PHE A 453 36.86 -20.37 -9.88
N LEU A 454 37.03 -19.23 -9.21
CA LEU A 454 37.36 -17.96 -9.86
C LEU A 454 38.69 -18.01 -10.62
N SER A 455 39.66 -18.79 -10.12
CA SER A 455 40.96 -18.97 -10.79
C SER A 455 40.84 -19.68 -12.14
N ASP A 456 39.78 -20.46 -12.33
CA ASP A 456 39.56 -21.27 -13.53
C ASP A 456 38.76 -20.49 -14.58
N LEU A 457 38.01 -19.45 -14.17
CA LEU A 457 37.17 -18.64 -15.03
C LEU A 457 37.92 -18.08 -16.26
N PRO A 458 39.13 -17.48 -16.17
CA PRO A 458 39.83 -16.98 -17.36
C PRO A 458 40.17 -18.07 -18.39
N TRP A 459 40.47 -19.28 -17.91
CA TRP A 459 40.81 -20.40 -18.77
C TRP A 459 39.56 -21.02 -19.42
N ILE A 460 38.47 -21.16 -18.67
CA ILE A 460 37.19 -21.67 -19.15
C ILE A 460 36.55 -20.69 -20.15
N THR A 461 36.59 -19.39 -19.88
CA THR A 461 36.13 -18.34 -20.81
C THR A 461 36.87 -18.40 -22.13
N ARG A 462 38.19 -18.61 -22.07
CA ARG A 462 38.99 -18.80 -23.27
C ARG A 462 38.60 -20.07 -24.02
N PHE A 463 38.44 -21.19 -23.32
CA PHE A 463 38.03 -22.47 -23.90
C PHE A 463 36.67 -22.37 -24.60
N ILE A 464 35.66 -21.79 -23.94
CA ILE A 464 34.32 -21.61 -24.51
C ILE A 464 34.34 -20.66 -25.71
N ALA A 465 35.13 -19.58 -25.65
CA ALA A 465 35.29 -18.68 -26.79
C ALA A 465 35.95 -19.37 -28.00
N GLU A 466 36.98 -20.20 -27.77
CA GLU A 466 37.67 -20.97 -28.81
C GLU A 466 36.75 -22.04 -29.42
N GLU A 467 35.99 -22.78 -28.60
CA GLU A 467 35.02 -23.79 -29.07
C GLU A 467 33.85 -23.16 -29.86
N SER A 468 33.27 -22.06 -29.36
CA SER A 468 32.22 -21.33 -30.09
C SER A 468 32.74 -20.87 -31.46
N THR A 469 33.95 -20.31 -31.50
CA THR A 469 34.59 -19.86 -32.74
C THR A 469 34.81 -21.03 -33.71
N MET A 470 35.24 -22.21 -33.23
CA MET A 470 35.40 -23.39 -34.07
C MET A 470 34.08 -23.93 -34.61
N ILE A 471 33.01 -23.90 -33.82
CA ILE A 471 31.65 -24.28 -34.25
C ILE A 471 31.15 -23.37 -35.36
N ASP A 472 31.27 -22.05 -35.20
CA ASP A 472 30.78 -21.06 -36.17
C ASP A 472 31.54 -21.18 -37.52
N ILE A 473 32.85 -21.46 -37.46
CA ILE A 473 33.67 -21.75 -38.64
C ILE A 473 33.18 -23.05 -39.32
N SER A 474 32.90 -24.09 -38.55
CA SER A 474 32.47 -25.40 -39.08
C SER A 474 31.08 -25.37 -39.73
N LYS A 475 30.17 -24.52 -39.23
CA LYS A 475 28.81 -24.30 -39.76
C LYS A 475 28.76 -23.32 -40.93
N GLY A 476 29.87 -22.63 -41.23
CA GLY A 476 29.95 -21.61 -42.28
C GLY A 476 29.33 -20.26 -41.89
N GLU A 477 29.09 -20.01 -40.61
CA GLU A 477 28.46 -18.80 -40.05
C GLU A 477 29.49 -17.68 -39.83
N ILE A 478 30.38 -17.45 -40.80
CA ILE A 478 31.51 -16.49 -40.72
C ILE A 478 31.03 -15.05 -40.45
N ASN A 479 29.76 -14.73 -40.73
CA ASN A 479 29.17 -13.43 -40.43
C ASN A 479 29.08 -13.12 -38.92
N GLU A 480 29.12 -14.14 -38.06
CA GLU A 480 29.10 -13.98 -36.60
C GLU A 480 30.48 -13.61 -36.04
N LEU A 481 31.55 -13.78 -36.83
CA LEU A 481 32.92 -13.41 -36.45
C LEU A 481 33.24 -11.92 -36.67
N ARG A 482 32.28 -11.13 -37.15
CA ARG A 482 32.45 -9.69 -37.42
C ARG A 482 32.75 -8.90 -36.15
N GLU A 483 33.44 -7.78 -36.34
CA GLU A 483 33.79 -6.85 -35.26
C GLU A 483 32.55 -6.29 -34.55
N SER A 484 31.45 -6.10 -35.28
CA SER A 484 30.15 -5.69 -34.73
C SER A 484 29.54 -6.66 -33.72
N GLN A 485 29.99 -7.92 -33.69
CA GLN A 485 29.53 -8.95 -32.75
C GLN A 485 30.59 -9.27 -31.67
N ARG A 486 31.68 -8.49 -31.59
CA ARG A 486 32.79 -8.74 -30.66
C ARG A 486 32.36 -8.64 -29.19
N THR A 487 31.63 -7.59 -28.82
CA THR A 487 31.07 -7.43 -27.48
C THR A 487 30.16 -8.59 -27.11
N LYS A 488 29.26 -9.00 -28.02
CA LYS A 488 28.37 -10.14 -27.82
C LYS A 488 29.14 -11.43 -27.54
N ARG A 489 30.23 -11.68 -28.28
CA ARG A 489 31.08 -12.86 -28.09
C ARG A 489 31.79 -12.87 -26.75
N ILE A 490 32.34 -11.74 -26.31
CA ILE A 490 32.98 -11.63 -24.99
C ILE A 490 31.94 -11.93 -23.90
N VAL A 491 30.80 -11.24 -23.94
CA VAL A 491 29.71 -11.42 -22.97
C VAL A 491 29.21 -12.87 -22.94
N SER A 492 28.98 -13.48 -24.10
CA SER A 492 28.50 -14.87 -24.19
C SER A 492 29.52 -15.88 -23.67
N ALA A 493 30.81 -15.65 -23.90
CA ALA A 493 31.87 -16.51 -23.39
C ALA A 493 31.91 -16.48 -21.85
N PHE A 494 31.77 -15.31 -21.24
CA PHE A 494 31.68 -15.19 -19.78
C PHE A 494 30.39 -15.81 -19.23
N ALA A 495 29.24 -15.58 -19.87
CA ALA A 495 27.96 -16.19 -19.49
C ALA A 495 28.05 -17.72 -19.49
N GLY A 496 28.57 -18.30 -20.59
CA GLY A 496 28.76 -19.74 -20.73
C GLY A 496 29.73 -20.31 -19.71
N SER A 497 30.75 -19.54 -19.31
CA SER A 497 31.76 -19.98 -18.34
C SER A 497 31.22 -20.04 -16.92
N VAL A 498 30.46 -19.02 -16.53
CA VAL A 498 29.77 -19.01 -15.23
C VAL A 498 28.74 -20.14 -15.19
N ALA A 499 27.95 -20.33 -16.25
CA ALA A 499 27.02 -21.44 -16.35
C ALA A 499 27.73 -22.81 -16.24
N PHE A 500 28.83 -23.00 -16.97
CA PHE A 500 29.63 -24.22 -16.92
C PHE A 500 30.16 -24.52 -15.52
N LEU A 501 30.72 -23.52 -14.83
CA LEU A 501 31.22 -23.65 -13.47
C LEU A 501 30.11 -24.02 -12.47
N VAL A 502 28.94 -23.40 -12.61
CA VAL A 502 27.76 -23.71 -11.79
C VAL A 502 27.27 -25.13 -12.04
N MET A 503 27.24 -25.57 -13.29
CA MET A 503 26.87 -26.95 -13.65
C MET A 503 27.88 -27.97 -13.11
N GLN A 504 29.18 -27.69 -13.22
CA GLN A 504 30.24 -28.58 -12.75
C GLN A 504 30.23 -28.75 -11.23
N ALA A 505 29.96 -27.68 -10.48
CA ALA A 505 29.93 -27.73 -9.03
C ALA A 505 28.70 -28.45 -8.44
N ARG A 506 27.65 -28.65 -9.24
CA ARG A 506 26.40 -29.32 -8.84
C ARG A 506 26.29 -30.77 -9.38
N GLN A 507 27.33 -31.28 -10.04
CA GLN A 507 27.52 -32.71 -10.36
C GLN A 507 28.30 -33.39 -9.24
#